data_AF-A0A2V5HCQ0-F1
#
_entry.id   AF-A0A2V5HCQ0-F1
#
_cell.length_a   1.000
_cell.length_b   1.000
_cell.length_c   1.000
_cell.angle_alpha   90.00
_cell.angle_beta   90.00
_cell.angle_gamma   90.00
#
_symmetry.space_group_name_H-M   'P 1'
#
loop_
_entity.id
_entity.type
_entity.pdbx_description
1 polymer ?
#
loop_
_entity_poly.entity_id
_entity_poly.type
_entity_poly.pdbx_seq_one_letter_code
_entity_poly.pdbx_strand_id
1 'polypeptide(L)'
;MPSTYKRDKPWDTEDIDKWKVEPFNAEDNVAGSFAEESSFATLFPKYREQYLKEAWPLVTRSLEKYGIACTLDLVEGSMTVKTTRKTFDPAAILKARDLIKLLSRSVPVQQALKILDDEVACDVIKIRNQVRNKERFVKRRQRILGPGGSTLKALELLTSTYILVQGNTVAAMGPYKGLKEVRKVINDCMANIHPIYHIKELMIKRELAKDPSLAEESWDRFLPNFKKRTLSKRRMPFKVTDKTKKVYTPFPPAPEKSKVDLQIESGEYFLSKEAKDRAQKEEIMERQRVKREEKMKEREKAFVAPEELEEAEKAKKEKKEKKEKKKRKRESEAAELEADADAADRKEKKKKKKSKSKEETSDGEA
;
A
#
# COMPACT_ATOMS: atom_id res chain seq x y z
N MET A 1 -17.57 11.53 37.08
CA MET A 1 -16.96 11.50 38.44
C MET A 1 -17.39 10.20 39.09
N PRO A 2 -16.46 9.34 39.57
CA PRO A 2 -16.86 8.22 40.41
C PRO A 2 -17.41 8.78 41.73
N SER A 3 -18.58 8.28 42.15
CA SER A 3 -19.25 8.68 43.38
C SER A 3 -18.29 8.68 44.58
N THR A 4 -18.16 9.82 45.26
CA THR A 4 -17.38 10.00 46.49
C THR A 4 -18.03 9.35 47.73
N TYR A 5 -19.21 8.77 47.58
CA TYR A 5 -19.97 8.14 48.65
C TYR A 5 -19.76 6.61 48.63
N LYS A 6 -18.63 6.15 49.18
CA LYS A 6 -18.41 4.73 49.51
C LYS A 6 -19.04 4.43 50.87
N ARG A 7 -20.37 4.27 50.90
CA ARG A 7 -21.02 3.62 52.04
C ARG A 7 -20.81 2.12 51.91
N ASP A 8 -20.50 1.44 53.01
CA ASP A 8 -20.42 -0.02 53.03
C ASP A 8 -21.78 -0.58 52.65
N LYS A 9 -21.77 -1.46 51.64
CA LYS A 9 -22.95 -2.16 51.15
C LYS A 9 -22.86 -3.59 51.65
N PRO A 10 -23.44 -3.91 52.83
CA PRO A 10 -23.36 -5.26 53.40
C PRO A 10 -24.02 -6.34 52.52
N TRP A 11 -24.83 -5.95 51.53
CA TRP A 11 -25.40 -6.82 50.52
C TRP A 11 -24.53 -6.99 49.26
N ASP A 12 -23.39 -6.29 49.18
CA ASP A 12 -22.49 -6.28 48.04
C ASP A 12 -21.20 -7.05 48.37
N THR A 13 -21.33 -8.35 48.57
CA THR A 13 -20.21 -9.27 48.85
C THR A 13 -19.44 -9.60 47.58
N GLU A 14 -18.13 -9.89 47.71
CA GLU A 14 -17.26 -10.21 46.56
C GLU A 14 -17.68 -11.48 45.80
N ASP A 15 -18.50 -12.34 46.42
CA ASP A 15 -19.04 -13.57 45.83
C ASP A 15 -20.19 -13.34 44.83
N ILE A 16 -20.79 -12.14 44.81
CA ILE A 16 -21.95 -11.85 43.96
C ILE A 16 -21.48 -11.42 42.57
N ASP A 17 -21.73 -12.25 41.56
CA ASP A 17 -21.47 -11.90 40.15
C ASP A 17 -22.50 -10.89 39.63
N LYS A 18 -22.13 -9.60 39.73
CA LYS A 18 -22.94 -8.45 39.30
C LYS A 18 -23.23 -8.43 37.80
N TRP A 19 -22.55 -9.25 37.00
CA TRP A 19 -22.67 -9.26 35.55
C TRP A 19 -23.41 -10.49 35.01
N LYS A 20 -23.86 -11.37 35.90
CA LYS A 20 -24.68 -12.51 35.54
C LYS A 20 -26.05 -12.02 35.08
N VAL A 21 -26.42 -12.36 33.85
CA VAL A 21 -27.74 -12.03 33.28
C VAL A 21 -28.72 -13.12 33.72
N GLU A 22 -29.68 -12.76 34.55
CA GLU A 22 -30.75 -13.66 34.95
C GLU A 22 -31.89 -13.64 33.92
N PRO A 23 -32.51 -14.80 33.62
CA PRO A 23 -33.62 -14.86 32.67
C PRO A 23 -34.83 -14.11 33.22
N PHE A 24 -35.44 -13.26 32.39
CA PHE A 24 -36.66 -12.53 32.76
C PHE A 24 -37.89 -13.39 32.47
N ASN A 25 -38.60 -13.82 33.52
CA ASN A 25 -39.80 -14.63 33.40
C ASN A 25 -41.06 -13.78 33.38
N ALA A 26 -42.20 -14.39 33.01
CA ALA A 26 -43.49 -13.70 33.00
C ALA A 26 -43.92 -13.22 34.40
N GLU A 27 -43.48 -13.91 35.46
CA GLU A 27 -43.77 -13.57 36.86
C GLU A 27 -43.03 -12.30 37.31
N ASP A 28 -41.88 -11.99 36.71
CA ASP A 28 -41.06 -10.81 37.03
C ASP A 28 -41.67 -9.52 36.48
N ASN A 29 -42.71 -9.61 35.65
CA ASN A 29 -43.40 -8.45 35.09
C ASN A 29 -44.38 -7.79 36.08
N VAL A 30 -43.83 -7.23 37.16
CA VAL A 30 -44.60 -6.58 38.24
C VAL A 30 -45.36 -5.33 37.77
N ALA A 31 -44.86 -4.66 36.72
CA ALA A 31 -45.45 -3.44 36.17
C ALA A 31 -46.66 -3.70 35.25
N GLY A 32 -46.92 -4.96 34.87
CA GLY A 32 -48.04 -5.33 34.01
C GLY A 32 -47.76 -5.13 32.51
N SER A 33 -48.82 -5.11 31.71
CA SER A 33 -48.73 -5.04 30.24
C SER A 33 -48.30 -3.66 29.72
N PHE A 34 -47.57 -3.62 28.61
CA PHE A 34 -47.18 -2.37 27.96
C PHE A 34 -48.38 -1.51 27.54
N ALA A 35 -48.29 -0.20 27.79
CA ALA A 35 -49.26 0.79 27.32
C ALA A 35 -49.09 1.14 25.84
N GLU A 36 -47.87 1.06 25.32
CA GLU A 36 -47.50 1.43 23.95
C GLU A 36 -47.11 0.20 23.11
N GLU A 37 -47.31 0.30 21.79
CA GLU A 37 -46.96 -0.74 20.83
C GLU A 37 -45.61 -0.41 20.18
N SER A 38 -44.67 -1.36 20.22
CA SER A 38 -43.44 -1.31 19.46
C SER A 38 -43.57 -2.19 18.22
N SER A 39 -43.30 -1.61 17.05
CA SER A 39 -43.35 -2.33 15.76
C SER A 39 -42.05 -2.16 14.98
N PHE A 40 -41.54 -3.27 14.45
CA PHE A 40 -40.40 -3.27 13.53
C PHE A 40 -40.75 -4.04 12.27
N ALA A 41 -40.36 -3.49 11.12
CA ALA A 41 -40.50 -4.14 9.83
C ALA A 41 -39.14 -4.30 9.13
N THR A 42 -38.99 -5.35 8.31
CA THR A 42 -37.82 -5.56 7.46
C THR A 42 -38.24 -6.14 6.12
N LEU A 43 -37.75 -5.55 5.04
CA LEU A 43 -37.97 -6.03 3.67
C LEU A 43 -37.08 -7.24 3.38
N PHE A 44 -37.61 -8.21 2.63
CA PHE A 44 -36.85 -9.36 2.15
C PHE A 44 -36.85 -9.45 0.62
N PRO A 45 -35.80 -10.04 0.01
CA PRO A 45 -35.74 -10.23 -1.44
C PRO A 45 -36.78 -11.24 -1.94
N LYS A 46 -37.34 -11.02 -3.15
CA LYS A 46 -38.38 -11.88 -3.75
C LYS A 46 -38.01 -13.37 -3.79
N TYR A 47 -36.75 -13.71 -4.06
CA TYR A 47 -36.31 -15.12 -4.09
C TYR A 47 -36.43 -15.84 -2.74
N ARG A 48 -36.60 -15.12 -1.63
CA ARG A 48 -36.66 -15.68 -0.28
C ARG A 48 -38.09 -16.02 0.15
N GLU A 49 -39.09 -15.54 -0.59
CA GLU A 49 -40.51 -15.69 -0.31
C GLU A 49 -40.96 -17.13 -0.09
N GLN A 50 -40.64 -18.04 -1.01
CA GLN A 50 -41.12 -19.42 -0.94
C GLN A 50 -40.67 -20.10 0.36
N TYR A 51 -39.40 -19.94 0.72
CA TYR A 51 -38.87 -20.46 1.97
C TYR A 51 -39.51 -19.81 3.20
N LEU A 52 -39.70 -18.49 3.19
CA LEU A 52 -40.31 -17.80 4.32
C LEU A 52 -41.75 -18.25 4.52
N LYS A 53 -42.52 -18.42 3.44
CA LYS A 53 -43.89 -18.94 3.50
C LYS A 53 -43.95 -20.33 4.14
N GLU A 54 -43.06 -21.23 3.74
CA GLU A 54 -42.99 -22.60 4.29
C GLU A 54 -42.55 -22.62 5.77
N ALA A 55 -41.60 -21.76 6.14
CA ALA A 55 -41.03 -21.74 7.49
C ALA A 55 -41.76 -20.81 8.47
N TRP A 56 -42.65 -19.93 8.00
CA TRP A 56 -43.35 -18.94 8.82
C TRP A 56 -44.11 -19.54 10.01
N PRO A 57 -44.81 -20.69 9.88
CA PRO A 57 -45.51 -21.30 11.01
C PRO A 57 -44.60 -21.71 12.18
N LEU A 58 -43.29 -21.90 11.93
CA LEU A 58 -42.33 -22.15 12.99
C LEU A 58 -41.92 -20.85 13.69
N VAL A 59 -41.79 -19.76 12.94
CA VAL A 59 -41.46 -18.42 13.47
C VAL A 59 -42.60 -17.93 14.37
N THR A 60 -43.85 -18.06 13.92
CA THR A 60 -45.04 -17.66 14.70
C THR A 60 -45.09 -18.39 16.04
N ARG A 61 -44.99 -19.73 16.04
CA ARG A 61 -44.98 -20.56 17.25
C ARG A 61 -43.84 -20.21 18.21
N SER A 62 -42.71 -19.76 17.70
CA SER A 62 -41.55 -19.40 18.53
C SER A 62 -41.71 -18.02 19.17
N LEU A 63 -42.22 -17.03 18.42
CA LEU A 63 -42.46 -15.68 18.92
C LEU A 63 -43.70 -15.56 19.81
N GLU A 64 -44.70 -16.42 19.62
CA GLU A 64 -45.90 -16.49 20.45
C GLU A 64 -45.58 -16.81 21.91
N LYS A 65 -44.53 -17.60 22.17
CA LYS A 65 -44.02 -17.89 23.52
C LYS A 65 -43.59 -16.63 24.29
N TYR A 66 -43.14 -15.61 23.56
CA TYR A 66 -42.74 -14.31 24.11
C TYR A 66 -43.86 -13.27 24.02
N GLY A 67 -45.07 -13.67 23.59
CA GLY A 67 -46.19 -12.76 23.40
C GLY A 67 -45.97 -11.73 22.28
N ILE A 68 -45.16 -12.04 21.26
CA ILE A 68 -44.87 -11.14 20.14
C ILE A 68 -45.67 -11.59 18.91
N ALA A 69 -46.40 -10.65 18.30
CA ALA A 69 -47.11 -10.90 17.05
C ALA A 69 -46.16 -10.70 15.86
N CYS A 70 -46.29 -11.55 14.84
CA CYS A 70 -45.51 -11.43 13.61
C CYS A 70 -46.39 -11.63 12.37
N THR A 71 -46.21 -10.77 11.36
CA THR A 71 -46.90 -10.85 10.08
C THR A 71 -45.91 -10.94 8.92
N LEU A 72 -46.28 -11.71 7.89
CA LEU A 72 -45.53 -11.87 6.65
C LEU A 72 -46.37 -11.33 5.51
N ASP A 73 -45.92 -10.24 4.89
CA ASP A 73 -46.54 -9.67 3.71
C ASP A 73 -45.78 -10.10 2.45
N LEU A 74 -46.46 -10.84 1.58
CA LEU A 74 -45.92 -11.35 0.32
C LEU A 74 -46.09 -10.36 -0.84
N VAL A 75 -46.98 -9.38 -0.71
CA VAL A 75 -47.23 -8.35 -1.73
C VAL A 75 -46.14 -7.30 -1.63
N GLU A 76 -45.94 -6.72 -0.44
CA GLU A 76 -44.86 -5.76 -0.19
C GLU A 76 -43.49 -6.45 -0.07
N GLY A 77 -43.46 -7.74 0.28
CA GLY A 77 -42.21 -8.46 0.57
C GLY A 77 -41.60 -8.01 1.90
N SER A 78 -42.43 -7.84 2.93
CA SER A 78 -42.03 -7.34 4.25
C SER A 78 -42.37 -8.34 5.37
N MET A 79 -41.53 -8.39 6.39
CA MET A 79 -41.79 -9.10 7.64
C MET A 79 -41.92 -8.07 8.75
N THR A 80 -42.98 -8.17 9.55
CA THR A 80 -43.24 -7.23 10.64
C THR A 80 -43.38 -7.98 11.96
N VAL A 81 -42.80 -7.45 13.03
CA VAL A 81 -42.96 -7.92 14.41
C VAL A 81 -43.50 -6.79 15.27
N LYS A 82 -44.40 -7.13 16.20
CA LYS A 82 -45.14 -6.17 17.03
C LYS A 82 -45.25 -6.69 18.46
N THR A 83 -45.08 -5.82 19.44
CA THR A 83 -45.44 -6.15 20.83
C THR A 83 -46.95 -6.27 20.96
N THR A 84 -47.40 -7.08 21.91
CA THR A 84 -48.81 -7.25 22.23
C THR A 84 -49.03 -6.97 23.72
N ARG A 85 -50.28 -6.92 24.15
CA ARG A 85 -50.63 -6.81 25.58
C ARG A 85 -50.14 -7.99 26.42
N LYS A 86 -49.74 -9.11 25.79
CA LYS A 86 -49.21 -10.31 26.44
C LYS A 86 -47.68 -10.36 26.46
N THR A 87 -47.00 -9.39 25.85
CA THR A 87 -45.53 -9.32 25.91
C THR A 87 -45.14 -8.97 27.34
N PHE A 88 -44.36 -9.83 27.99
CA PHE A 88 -43.86 -9.61 29.35
C PHE A 88 -42.44 -9.03 29.33
N ASP A 89 -41.56 -9.53 28.45
CA ASP A 89 -40.18 -9.05 28.32
C ASP A 89 -40.09 -7.82 27.40
N PRO A 90 -39.63 -6.65 27.90
CA PRO A 90 -39.46 -5.46 27.07
C PRO A 90 -38.35 -5.59 26.00
N ALA A 91 -37.32 -6.41 26.24
CA ALA A 91 -36.20 -6.58 25.33
C ALA A 91 -36.47 -7.62 24.22
N ALA A 92 -37.44 -8.52 24.41
CA ALA A 92 -37.79 -9.56 23.45
C ALA A 92 -38.11 -9.00 22.04
N ILE A 93 -38.70 -7.81 21.95
CA ILE A 93 -39.00 -7.17 20.65
C ILE A 93 -37.72 -6.83 19.85
N LEU A 94 -36.62 -6.51 20.54
CA LEU A 94 -35.34 -6.22 19.90
C LEU A 94 -34.72 -7.50 19.31
N LYS A 95 -34.85 -8.62 20.02
CA LYS A 95 -34.45 -9.95 19.51
C LYS A 95 -35.33 -10.40 18.35
N ALA A 96 -36.65 -10.17 18.41
CA ALA A 96 -37.57 -10.46 17.31
C ALA A 96 -37.26 -9.64 16.05
N ARG A 97 -36.91 -8.35 16.23
CA ARG A 97 -36.42 -7.49 15.15
C ARG A 97 -35.15 -8.07 14.52
N ASP A 98 -34.24 -8.57 15.33
CA ASP A 98 -32.97 -9.14 14.85
C ASP A 98 -33.16 -10.51 14.16
N LEU A 99 -34.14 -11.30 14.61
CA LEU A 99 -34.61 -12.51 13.94
C LEU A 99 -35.08 -12.22 12.51
N ILE A 100 -36.01 -11.26 12.31
CA ILE A 100 -36.50 -10.94 10.96
C ILE A 100 -35.40 -10.36 10.06
N LYS A 101 -34.44 -9.61 10.63
CA LYS A 101 -33.25 -9.17 9.88
C LYS A 101 -32.39 -10.34 9.43
N LEU A 102 -32.16 -11.35 10.27
CA LEU A 102 -31.40 -12.54 9.91
C LEU A 102 -32.11 -13.36 8.81
N LEU A 103 -33.43 -13.52 8.92
CA LEU A 103 -34.25 -14.17 7.90
C LEU A 103 -34.16 -13.46 6.54
N SER A 104 -34.14 -12.12 6.55
CA SER A 104 -33.95 -11.31 5.33
C SER A 104 -32.59 -11.54 4.66
N ARG A 105 -31.58 -11.97 5.43
CA ARG A 105 -30.22 -12.32 4.99
C ARG A 105 -30.03 -13.81 4.74
N SER A 106 -31.13 -14.52 4.50
CA SER A 106 -31.17 -15.95 4.15
C SER A 106 -30.54 -16.90 5.15
N VAL A 107 -30.47 -16.51 6.43
CA VAL A 107 -30.14 -17.45 7.50
C VAL A 107 -31.28 -18.47 7.62
N PRO A 108 -30.99 -19.79 7.76
CA PRO A 108 -32.02 -20.80 7.99
C PRO A 108 -32.77 -20.55 9.31
N VAL A 109 -34.08 -20.79 9.34
CA VAL A 109 -34.94 -20.49 10.50
C VAL A 109 -34.45 -21.18 11.78
N GLN A 110 -34.10 -22.47 11.69
CA GLN A 110 -33.59 -23.24 12.84
C GLN A 110 -32.36 -22.60 13.49
N GLN A 111 -31.48 -22.01 12.68
CA GLN A 111 -30.30 -21.32 13.18
C GLN A 111 -30.65 -19.91 13.67
N ALA A 112 -31.55 -19.21 12.96
CA ALA A 112 -31.96 -17.86 13.30
C ALA A 112 -32.71 -17.79 14.64
N LEU A 113 -33.50 -18.82 14.99
CA LEU A 113 -34.26 -18.87 16.25
C LEU A 113 -33.40 -18.83 17.51
N LYS A 114 -32.12 -19.23 17.42
CA LYS A 114 -31.16 -19.12 18.53
C LYS A 114 -30.91 -17.67 18.97
N ILE A 115 -31.30 -16.67 18.17
CA ILE A 115 -31.19 -15.25 18.54
C ILE A 115 -32.16 -14.84 19.66
N LEU A 116 -33.14 -15.70 19.98
CA LEU A 116 -34.06 -15.45 21.08
C LEU A 116 -33.40 -15.67 22.45
N ASP A 117 -32.30 -16.43 22.48
CA ASP A 117 -31.48 -16.65 23.67
C ASP A 117 -30.62 -15.42 24.00
N ASP A 118 -30.47 -15.06 25.28
CA ASP A 118 -29.76 -13.84 25.72
C ASP A 118 -28.26 -13.82 25.41
N GLU A 119 -27.61 -14.98 25.35
CA GLU A 119 -26.17 -15.09 25.08
C GLU A 119 -25.82 -14.91 23.60
N VAL A 120 -26.81 -14.99 22.72
CA VAL A 120 -26.63 -14.94 21.28
C VAL A 120 -27.04 -13.58 20.75
N ALA A 121 -26.10 -12.90 20.11
CA ALA A 121 -26.36 -11.66 19.38
C ALA A 121 -26.18 -11.87 17.88
N CYS A 122 -26.61 -10.90 17.09
CA CYS A 122 -26.40 -10.89 15.64
C CYS A 122 -25.60 -9.68 15.19
N ASP A 123 -24.91 -9.83 14.08
CA ASP A 123 -24.25 -8.75 13.40
C ASP A 123 -24.38 -8.87 11.87
N VAL A 124 -24.81 -7.78 11.20
CA VAL A 124 -24.90 -7.71 9.74
C VAL A 124 -23.84 -6.74 9.23
N ILE A 125 -22.72 -7.31 8.80
CA ILE A 125 -21.53 -6.57 8.35
C ILE A 125 -21.70 -6.18 6.89
N LYS A 126 -21.76 -4.88 6.63
CA LYS A 126 -21.84 -4.33 5.27
C LYS A 126 -20.46 -4.33 4.61
N ILE A 127 -20.29 -5.20 3.62
CA ILE A 127 -19.09 -5.24 2.77
C ILE A 127 -19.24 -4.45 1.46
N ARG A 128 -20.45 -3.94 1.19
CA ARG A 128 -20.74 -3.07 0.03
C ARG A 128 -19.84 -1.83 0.05
N ASN A 129 -19.30 -1.45 -1.11
CA ASN A 129 -18.46 -0.26 -1.33
C ASN A 129 -17.08 -0.23 -0.64
N GLN A 130 -16.68 -1.30 0.06
CA GLN A 130 -15.32 -1.39 0.61
C GLN A 130 -14.25 -1.59 -0.49
N VAL A 131 -14.67 -2.03 -1.67
CA VAL A 131 -13.80 -2.24 -2.84
C VAL A 131 -14.45 -1.59 -4.06
N ARG A 132 -13.69 -0.77 -4.80
CA ARG A 132 -14.17 -0.08 -6.01
C ARG A 132 -14.50 -1.05 -7.16
N ASN A 133 -13.60 -1.99 -7.43
CA ASN A 133 -13.73 -2.88 -8.59
C ASN A 133 -14.57 -4.12 -8.24
N LYS A 134 -15.58 -4.43 -9.06
CA LYS A 134 -16.47 -5.58 -8.89
C LYS A 134 -15.72 -6.91 -8.84
N GLU A 135 -14.78 -7.14 -9.74
CA GLU A 135 -13.99 -8.39 -9.76
C GLU A 135 -13.17 -8.57 -8.49
N ARG A 136 -12.55 -7.49 -7.99
CA ARG A 136 -11.76 -7.51 -6.76
C ARG A 136 -12.66 -7.76 -5.56
N PHE A 137 -13.87 -7.20 -5.55
CA PHE A 137 -14.89 -7.46 -4.54
C PHE A 137 -15.27 -8.95 -4.51
N VAL A 138 -15.57 -9.55 -5.66
CA VAL A 138 -15.92 -10.98 -5.75
C VAL A 138 -14.76 -11.86 -5.28
N LYS A 139 -13.53 -11.57 -5.72
CA LYS A 139 -12.33 -12.32 -5.28
C LYS A 139 -12.08 -12.20 -3.77
N ARG A 140 -12.26 -11.01 -3.17
CA ARG A 140 -12.11 -10.82 -1.71
C ARG A 140 -13.25 -11.44 -0.91
N ARG A 141 -14.48 -11.40 -1.43
CA ARG A 141 -15.62 -12.11 -0.82
C ARG A 141 -15.42 -13.62 -0.84
N GLN A 142 -14.99 -14.17 -1.98
CA GLN A 142 -14.67 -15.59 -2.10
C GLN A 142 -13.53 -16.01 -1.17
N ARG A 143 -12.56 -15.12 -0.93
CA ARG A 143 -11.47 -15.35 0.03
C ARG A 143 -11.97 -15.54 1.47
N ILE A 144 -13.05 -14.87 1.87
CA ILE A 144 -13.67 -15.05 3.20
C ILE A 144 -14.23 -16.48 3.33
N LEU A 145 -14.88 -16.99 2.27
CA LEU A 145 -15.33 -18.39 2.21
C LEU A 145 -14.16 -19.37 2.27
N GLY A 146 -13.13 -19.10 1.48
CA GLY A 146 -12.01 -20.02 1.27
C GLY A 146 -12.35 -21.17 0.31
N PRO A 147 -11.35 -22.00 -0.04
CA PRO A 147 -11.58 -23.19 -0.85
C PRO A 147 -12.45 -24.18 -0.07
N GLY A 148 -13.55 -24.64 -0.67
CA GLY A 148 -14.49 -25.57 -0.03
C GLY A 148 -15.16 -25.06 1.26
N GLY A 149 -15.12 -23.75 1.55
CA GLY A 149 -15.65 -23.20 2.80
C GLY A 149 -14.76 -23.39 4.03
N SER A 150 -13.52 -23.87 3.85
CA SER A 150 -12.58 -24.16 4.96
C SER A 150 -12.26 -22.95 5.83
N THR A 151 -11.97 -21.80 5.22
CA THR A 151 -11.68 -20.54 5.95
C THR A 151 -12.89 -20.10 6.78
N LEU A 152 -14.09 -20.16 6.19
CA LEU A 152 -15.33 -19.81 6.89
C LEU A 152 -15.55 -20.75 8.08
N LYS A 153 -15.42 -22.07 7.88
CA LYS A 153 -15.65 -23.06 8.94
C LYS A 153 -14.63 -22.94 10.07
N ALA A 154 -13.36 -22.68 9.74
CA ALA A 154 -12.34 -22.43 10.75
C ALA A 154 -12.65 -21.17 11.58
N LEU A 155 -13.14 -20.11 10.92
CA LEU A 155 -13.56 -18.90 11.63
C LEU A 155 -14.75 -19.18 12.55
N GLU A 156 -15.79 -19.88 12.08
CA GLU A 156 -16.94 -20.26 12.89
C GLU A 156 -16.57 -21.04 14.16
N LEU A 157 -15.64 -22.00 14.05
CA LEU A 157 -15.20 -22.84 15.17
C LEU A 157 -14.32 -22.08 16.18
N LEU A 158 -13.55 -21.09 15.71
CA LEU A 158 -12.68 -20.28 16.57
C LEU A 158 -13.47 -19.24 17.35
N THR A 159 -14.43 -18.58 16.70
CA THR A 159 -15.22 -17.50 17.30
C THR A 159 -16.54 -17.97 17.92
N SER A 160 -16.88 -19.26 17.81
CA SER A 160 -18.16 -19.84 18.24
C SER A 160 -19.36 -19.11 17.63
N THR A 161 -19.23 -18.68 16.38
CA THR A 161 -20.28 -17.95 15.65
C THR A 161 -20.73 -18.73 14.43
N TYR A 162 -21.98 -18.53 14.02
CA TYR A 162 -22.46 -18.91 12.70
C TYR A 162 -22.27 -17.75 11.71
N ILE A 163 -21.69 -17.99 10.54
CA ILE A 163 -21.39 -16.93 9.57
C ILE A 163 -21.95 -17.27 8.21
N LEU A 164 -22.77 -16.38 7.65
CA LEU A 164 -23.33 -16.51 6.31
C LEU A 164 -22.92 -15.32 5.45
N VAL A 165 -22.13 -15.61 4.41
CA VAL A 165 -21.69 -14.60 3.44
C VAL A 165 -22.65 -14.61 2.24
N GLN A 166 -23.45 -13.56 2.09
CA GLN A 166 -24.39 -13.44 0.98
C GLN A 166 -24.37 -12.05 0.34
N GLY A 167 -24.20 -12.04 -0.98
CA GLY A 167 -24.30 -10.81 -1.77
C GLY A 167 -23.29 -9.76 -1.31
N ASN A 168 -23.81 -8.69 -0.71
CA ASN A 168 -23.06 -7.48 -0.31
C ASN A 168 -22.96 -7.31 1.22
N THR A 169 -23.34 -8.34 1.97
CA THR A 169 -23.35 -8.35 3.43
C THR A 169 -22.85 -9.69 3.94
N VAL A 170 -22.32 -9.71 5.15
CA VAL A 170 -22.02 -10.94 5.89
C VAL A 170 -22.86 -10.91 7.16
N ALA A 171 -23.74 -11.89 7.34
CA ALA A 171 -24.49 -12.07 8.56
C ALA A 171 -23.68 -12.98 9.50
N ALA A 172 -23.58 -12.60 10.77
CA ALA A 172 -22.95 -13.39 11.81
C ALA A 172 -23.88 -13.50 13.02
N MET A 173 -23.87 -14.64 13.71
CA MET A 173 -24.62 -14.88 14.94
C MET A 173 -23.71 -15.55 15.97
N GLY A 174 -23.80 -15.16 17.23
CA GLY A 174 -23.06 -15.80 18.33
C GLY A 174 -22.73 -14.81 19.45
N PRO A 175 -21.76 -15.14 20.30
CA PRO A 175 -21.43 -14.31 21.46
C PRO A 175 -20.76 -13.00 21.04
N TYR A 176 -20.92 -11.94 21.85
CA TYR A 176 -20.41 -10.59 21.56
C TYR A 176 -18.89 -10.55 21.29
N LYS A 177 -18.10 -11.34 22.04
CA LYS A 177 -16.63 -11.45 21.82
C LYS A 177 -16.33 -11.97 20.42
N GLY A 178 -16.99 -13.07 20.02
CA GLY A 178 -16.85 -13.66 18.69
C GLY A 178 -17.29 -12.73 17.57
N LEU A 179 -18.42 -12.03 17.73
CA LEU A 179 -18.90 -11.06 16.73
C LEU A 179 -17.91 -9.91 16.51
N LYS A 180 -17.29 -9.39 17.57
CA LYS A 180 -16.26 -8.33 17.47
C LYS A 180 -15.05 -8.81 16.67
N GLU A 181 -14.61 -10.04 16.91
CA GLU A 181 -13.51 -10.65 16.16
C GLU A 181 -13.88 -10.87 14.69
N VAL A 182 -15.03 -11.48 14.41
CA VAL A 182 -15.53 -11.71 13.05
C VAL A 182 -15.65 -10.41 12.26
N ARG A 183 -16.17 -9.35 12.88
CA ARG A 183 -16.25 -8.01 12.27
C ARG A 183 -14.87 -7.46 11.90
N LYS A 184 -13.88 -7.60 12.78
CA LYS A 184 -12.50 -7.20 12.50
C LYS A 184 -11.94 -7.99 11.31
N VAL A 185 -12.05 -9.32 11.34
CA VAL A 185 -11.54 -10.20 10.27
C VAL A 185 -12.15 -9.88 8.90
N ILE A 186 -13.46 -9.65 8.84
CA ILE A 186 -14.16 -9.38 7.57
C ILE A 186 -13.75 -8.01 7.01
N ASN A 187 -13.71 -6.97 7.84
CA ASN A 187 -13.29 -5.64 7.41
C ASN A 187 -11.83 -5.63 6.93
N ASP A 188 -10.93 -6.29 7.67
CA ASP A 188 -9.51 -6.40 7.31
C ASP A 188 -9.32 -7.25 6.03
N CYS A 189 -10.12 -8.31 5.86
CA CYS A 189 -10.13 -9.09 4.63
C CYS A 189 -10.51 -8.24 3.40
N MET A 190 -11.51 -7.38 3.56
CA MET A 190 -11.90 -6.41 2.53
C MET A 190 -10.87 -5.29 2.37
N ALA A 191 -10.08 -4.97 3.39
CA ALA A 191 -8.93 -4.07 3.35
C ALA A 191 -7.63 -4.71 2.76
N ASN A 192 -7.75 -5.87 2.11
CA ASN A 192 -6.65 -6.60 1.45
C ASN A 192 -5.74 -7.43 2.36
N ILE A 193 -6.06 -7.59 3.64
CA ILE A 193 -5.38 -8.55 4.52
C ILE A 193 -5.98 -9.95 4.21
N HIS A 194 -5.20 -11.02 4.36
CA HIS A 194 -5.73 -12.37 4.14
C HIS A 194 -6.33 -12.91 5.45
N PRO A 195 -7.55 -13.50 5.46
CA PRO A 195 -8.21 -13.93 6.71
C PRO A 195 -7.44 -15.01 7.46
N ILE A 196 -6.64 -15.83 6.75
CA ILE A 196 -5.72 -16.81 7.35
C ILE A 196 -4.80 -16.19 8.42
N TYR A 197 -4.39 -14.93 8.25
CA TYR A 197 -3.55 -14.25 9.23
C TYR A 197 -4.28 -14.06 10.56
N HIS A 198 -5.54 -13.64 10.52
CA HIS A 198 -6.37 -13.54 11.71
C HIS A 198 -6.76 -14.90 12.28
N ILE A 199 -6.97 -15.92 11.43
CA ILE A 199 -7.20 -17.28 11.91
C ILE A 199 -6.01 -17.77 12.74
N LYS A 200 -4.78 -17.57 12.25
CA LYS A 200 -3.56 -17.88 13.01
C LYS A 200 -3.46 -17.06 14.29
N GLU A 201 -3.77 -15.77 14.23
CA GLU A 201 -3.82 -14.88 15.40
C GLU A 201 -4.80 -15.43 16.46
N LEU A 202 -6.01 -15.81 16.05
CA LEU A 202 -7.05 -16.37 16.92
C LEU A 202 -6.67 -17.73 17.51
N MET A 203 -6.03 -18.60 16.72
CA MET A 203 -5.51 -19.88 17.22
C MET A 203 -4.48 -19.65 18.34
N ILE A 204 -3.53 -18.74 18.12
CA ILE A 204 -2.50 -18.43 19.12
C ILE A 204 -3.14 -17.81 20.36
N LYS A 205 -4.07 -16.86 20.21
CA LYS A 205 -4.80 -16.27 21.35
C LYS A 205 -5.58 -17.30 22.15
N ARG A 206 -6.20 -18.27 21.49
CA ARG A 206 -6.97 -19.33 22.15
C ARG A 206 -6.06 -20.28 22.94
N GLU A 207 -4.86 -20.57 22.45
CA GLU A 207 -3.89 -21.36 23.21
C GLU A 207 -3.30 -20.55 24.38
N LEU A 208 -2.90 -19.29 24.16
CA LEU A 208 -2.38 -18.41 25.22
C LEU A 208 -3.40 -18.13 26.33
N ALA A 209 -4.69 -18.05 25.99
CA ALA A 209 -5.76 -17.86 26.96
C ALA A 209 -5.96 -19.04 27.92
N LYS A 210 -5.44 -20.23 27.59
CA LYS A 210 -5.51 -21.40 28.49
C LYS A 210 -4.48 -21.31 29.61
N ASP A 211 -3.39 -20.57 29.41
CA ASP A 211 -2.29 -20.43 30.37
C ASP A 211 -2.63 -19.31 31.39
N PRO A 212 -2.84 -19.63 32.68
CA PRO A 212 -3.25 -18.63 33.67
C PRO A 212 -2.17 -17.57 33.96
N SER A 213 -0.89 -17.92 33.78
CA SER A 213 0.25 -17.04 34.08
C SER A 213 0.38 -15.85 33.12
N LEU A 214 -0.10 -15.98 31.88
CA LEU A 214 -0.03 -14.92 30.86
C LEU A 214 -1.33 -14.10 30.75
N ALA A 215 -2.32 -14.33 31.61
CA ALA A 215 -3.64 -13.70 31.49
C ALA A 215 -3.61 -12.16 31.64
N GLU A 216 -2.71 -11.63 32.45
CA GLU A 216 -2.58 -10.18 32.71
C GLU A 216 -1.53 -9.48 31.82
N GLU A 217 -0.72 -10.24 31.09
CA GLU A 217 0.35 -9.71 30.24
C GLU A 217 -0.14 -9.41 28.81
N SER A 218 0.51 -8.46 28.12
CA SER A 218 0.23 -8.21 26.70
C SER A 218 0.79 -9.34 25.82
N TRP A 219 -0.07 -9.90 24.97
CA TRP A 219 0.29 -10.99 24.05
C TRP A 219 0.96 -10.54 22.74
N ASP A 220 1.19 -9.25 22.54
CA ASP A 220 1.71 -8.70 21.27
C ASP A 220 3.06 -9.31 20.84
N ARG A 221 3.87 -9.79 21.80
CA ARG A 221 5.14 -10.49 21.54
C ARG A 221 4.94 -11.83 20.81
N PHE A 222 3.86 -12.53 21.11
CA PHE A 222 3.54 -13.86 20.56
C PHE A 222 2.70 -13.78 19.29
N LEU A 223 2.01 -12.64 19.07
CA LEU A 223 1.19 -12.45 17.89
C LEU A 223 2.05 -12.18 16.65
N PRO A 224 1.83 -12.91 15.54
CA PRO A 224 2.59 -12.68 14.33
C PRO A 224 2.28 -11.29 13.72
N ASN A 225 3.32 -10.49 13.51
CA ASN A 225 3.19 -9.18 12.88
C ASN A 225 3.15 -9.30 11.35
N PHE A 226 1.95 -9.33 10.77
CA PHE A 226 1.76 -9.39 9.31
C PHE A 226 1.78 -8.03 8.62
N LYS A 227 2.26 -6.98 9.32
CA LYS A 227 2.45 -5.66 8.71
C LYS A 227 3.38 -5.78 7.51
N LYS A 228 2.93 -5.31 6.36
CA LYS A 228 3.76 -5.22 5.17
C LYS A 228 4.99 -4.38 5.53
N ARG A 229 6.17 -5.00 5.58
CA ARG A 229 7.45 -4.26 5.57
C ARG A 229 7.52 -3.59 4.19
N THR A 230 6.93 -2.40 4.08
CA THR A 230 7.16 -1.57 2.92
C THR A 230 8.64 -1.22 2.96
N LEU A 231 9.41 -1.80 2.06
CA LEU A 231 10.70 -1.25 1.66
C LEU A 231 10.40 0.11 1.01
N SER A 232 10.08 1.09 1.83
CA SER A 232 9.53 2.40 1.45
C SER A 232 10.54 3.23 0.65
N LYS A 233 11.79 2.78 0.59
CA LYS A 233 12.81 3.31 -0.30
C LYS A 233 12.73 2.60 -1.65
N ARG A 234 11.59 2.72 -2.34
CA ARG A 234 11.60 2.53 -3.80
C ARG A 234 12.47 3.66 -4.33
N ARG A 235 13.69 3.35 -4.79
CA ARG A 235 14.54 4.33 -5.46
C ARG A 235 13.72 4.97 -6.58
N MET A 236 13.73 6.30 -6.67
CA MET A 236 13.12 6.99 -7.79
C MET A 236 13.76 6.40 -9.06
N PRO A 237 12.97 5.92 -10.03
CA PRO A 237 13.54 5.42 -11.27
C PRO A 237 14.33 6.54 -11.93
N PHE A 238 15.49 6.22 -12.53
CA PHE A 238 16.36 7.20 -13.17
C PHE A 238 15.61 8.09 -14.18
N LYS A 239 14.56 7.55 -14.80
CA LYS A 239 13.65 8.28 -15.68
C LYS A 239 12.29 8.46 -14.97
N VAL A 240 12.17 9.54 -14.21
CA VAL A 240 10.86 10.00 -13.71
C VAL A 240 10.18 10.74 -14.87
N THR A 241 9.00 10.27 -15.27
CA THR A 241 8.18 10.99 -16.26
C THR A 241 7.40 12.08 -15.54
N ASP A 242 7.82 13.33 -15.72
CA ASP A 242 7.10 14.50 -15.18
C ASP A 242 5.71 14.58 -15.83
N LYS A 243 4.67 14.23 -15.06
CA LYS A 243 3.29 14.29 -15.54
C LYS A 243 2.82 15.72 -15.82
N THR A 244 3.49 16.72 -15.28
CA THR A 244 3.27 18.15 -15.58
C THR A 244 3.47 18.46 -17.07
N LYS A 245 4.31 17.70 -17.78
CA LYS A 245 4.54 17.87 -19.22
C LYS A 245 3.43 17.26 -20.09
N LYS A 246 2.50 16.50 -19.51
CA LYS A 246 1.36 15.89 -20.22
C LYS A 246 0.07 16.60 -19.86
N VAL A 247 -0.07 17.84 -20.32
CA VAL A 247 -1.31 18.62 -20.17
C VAL A 247 -2.40 17.95 -20.99
N TYR A 248 -3.57 17.72 -20.37
CA TYR A 248 -4.70 17.13 -21.05
C TYR A 248 -5.25 18.10 -22.10
N THR A 249 -5.23 17.69 -23.37
CA THR A 249 -5.91 18.39 -24.46
C THR A 249 -7.15 17.58 -24.86
N PRO A 250 -8.35 18.20 -24.93
CA PRO A 250 -9.57 17.48 -25.33
C PRO A 250 -9.56 17.13 -26.82
N PHE A 251 -8.73 17.82 -27.61
CA PHE A 251 -8.52 17.53 -29.02
C PHE A 251 -7.46 16.44 -29.19
N PRO A 252 -7.75 15.38 -29.97
CA PRO A 252 -6.73 14.40 -30.32
C PRO A 252 -5.66 15.06 -31.23
N PRO A 253 -4.41 14.59 -31.18
CA PRO A 253 -3.41 15.02 -32.17
C PRO A 253 -3.85 14.59 -33.58
N ALA A 254 -3.42 15.34 -34.58
CA ALA A 254 -3.66 14.97 -35.97
C ALA A 254 -3.09 13.56 -36.25
N PRO A 255 -3.81 12.69 -36.96
CA PRO A 255 -3.27 11.39 -37.36
C PRO A 255 -2.03 11.60 -38.24
N GLU A 256 -1.08 10.66 -38.17
CA GLU A 256 0.04 10.66 -39.09
C GLU A 256 -0.48 10.45 -40.52
N LYS A 257 -0.07 11.32 -41.43
CA LYS A 257 -0.50 11.30 -42.83
C LYS A 257 0.00 10.02 -43.51
N SER A 258 -0.82 9.39 -44.34
CA SER A 258 -0.38 8.22 -45.09
C SER A 258 0.68 8.60 -46.11
N LYS A 259 1.43 7.62 -46.62
CA LYS A 259 2.38 7.85 -47.72
C LYS A 259 1.69 8.43 -48.96
N VAL A 260 0.44 8.04 -49.20
CA VAL A 260 -0.38 8.55 -50.31
C VAL A 260 -0.73 10.02 -50.06
N ASP A 261 -1.14 10.38 -48.84
CA ASP A 261 -1.46 11.77 -48.49
C ASP A 261 -0.21 12.66 -48.60
N LEU A 262 0.95 12.20 -48.13
CA LEU A 262 2.23 12.90 -48.29
C LEU A 262 2.59 13.11 -49.77
N GLN A 263 2.30 12.12 -50.63
CA GLN A 263 2.52 12.22 -52.07
C GLN A 263 1.51 13.17 -52.75
N ILE A 264 0.27 13.21 -52.28
CA ILE A 264 -0.76 14.14 -52.78
C ILE A 264 -0.41 15.58 -52.37
N GLU A 265 0.03 15.78 -51.13
CA GLU A 265 0.45 17.09 -50.61
C GLU A 265 1.72 17.63 -51.28
N SER A 266 2.70 16.76 -51.57
CA SER A 266 3.91 17.15 -52.31
C SER A 266 3.66 17.34 -53.81
N GLY A 267 2.48 16.96 -54.33
CA GLY A 267 2.17 16.99 -55.76
C GLY A 267 2.82 15.86 -56.56
N GLU A 268 3.72 15.08 -55.94
CA GLU A 268 4.39 13.94 -56.57
C GLU A 268 3.40 12.87 -57.01
N TYR A 269 2.26 12.73 -56.33
CA TYR A 269 1.24 11.75 -56.69
C TYR A 269 0.69 11.97 -58.11
N PHE A 270 0.59 13.23 -58.54
CA PHE A 270 0.00 13.61 -59.82
C PHE A 270 0.99 13.57 -60.99
N LEU A 271 2.30 13.54 -60.72
CA LEU A 271 3.34 13.48 -61.76
C LEU A 271 3.47 12.06 -62.34
N SER A 272 3.58 11.97 -63.67
CA SER A 272 3.92 10.72 -64.34
C SER A 272 5.34 10.27 -63.98
N LYS A 273 5.63 8.96 -64.09
CA LYS A 273 6.97 8.42 -63.81
C LYS A 273 8.06 9.12 -64.64
N GLU A 274 7.78 9.41 -65.91
CA GLU A 274 8.70 10.10 -66.81
C GLU A 274 8.98 11.54 -66.37
N ALA A 275 7.96 12.25 -65.85
CA ALA A 275 8.14 13.61 -65.33
C ALA A 275 8.99 13.61 -64.05
N LYS A 276 8.81 12.61 -63.17
CA LYS A 276 9.64 12.41 -61.98
C LYS A 276 11.10 12.13 -62.35
N ASP A 277 11.33 11.26 -63.32
CA ASP A 277 12.68 10.91 -63.75
C ASP A 277 13.41 12.10 -64.39
N ARG A 278 12.68 12.97 -65.10
CA ARG A 278 13.23 14.22 -65.65
C ARG A 278 13.63 15.20 -64.56
N ALA A 279 12.74 15.44 -63.60
CA ALA A 279 13.03 16.30 -62.45
C ALA A 279 14.23 15.78 -61.63
N GLN A 280 14.34 14.46 -61.42
CA GLN A 280 15.49 13.86 -60.75
C GLN A 280 16.80 14.06 -61.52
N LYS A 281 16.77 13.92 -62.85
CA LYS A 281 17.96 14.17 -63.69
C LYS A 281 18.38 15.64 -63.65
N GLU A 282 17.43 16.56 -63.68
CA GLU A 282 17.68 18.00 -63.52
C GLU A 282 18.32 18.30 -62.16
N GLU A 283 17.78 17.73 -61.07
CA GLU A 283 18.35 17.90 -59.73
C GLU A 283 19.78 17.33 -59.60
N ILE A 284 20.04 16.17 -60.22
CA ILE A 284 21.39 15.58 -60.26
C ILE A 284 22.35 16.48 -61.05
N MET A 285 21.92 17.01 -62.20
CA MET A 285 22.71 17.92 -63.03
C MET A 285 23.04 19.22 -62.29
N GLU A 286 22.07 19.80 -61.59
CA GLU A 286 22.29 20.98 -60.76
C GLU A 286 23.23 20.70 -59.59
N ARG A 287 23.06 19.56 -58.89
CA ARG A 287 23.97 19.15 -57.81
C ARG A 287 25.40 18.94 -58.31
N GLN A 288 25.55 18.40 -59.52
CA GLN A 288 26.86 18.27 -60.17
C GLN A 288 27.44 19.64 -60.56
N ARG A 289 26.61 20.58 -61.03
CA ARG A 289 27.02 21.96 -61.33
C ARG A 289 27.54 22.66 -60.07
N VAL A 290 26.79 22.58 -58.98
CA VAL A 290 27.19 23.16 -57.67
C VAL A 290 28.50 22.55 -57.19
N LYS A 291 28.64 21.22 -57.20
CA LYS A 291 29.91 20.56 -56.81
C LYS A 291 31.08 20.94 -57.72
N ARG A 292 30.83 21.18 -59.01
CA ARG A 292 31.85 21.63 -59.95
C ARG A 292 32.27 23.06 -59.61
N GLU A 293 31.32 23.94 -59.31
CA GLU A 293 31.59 25.31 -58.84
C GLU A 293 32.34 25.33 -57.51
N GLU A 294 31.98 24.47 -56.54
CA GLU A 294 32.71 24.30 -55.29
C GLU A 294 34.16 23.85 -55.53
N LYS A 295 34.36 22.83 -56.37
CA LYS A 295 35.70 22.36 -56.75
C LYS A 295 36.50 23.42 -57.51
N MET A 296 35.85 24.22 -58.35
CA MET A 296 36.50 25.34 -59.04
C MET A 296 36.91 26.41 -58.03
N LYS A 297 36.03 26.79 -57.08
CA LYS A 297 36.36 27.71 -55.98
C LYS A 297 37.47 27.17 -55.07
N GLU A 298 37.50 25.87 -54.79
CA GLU A 298 38.59 25.23 -54.05
C GLU A 298 39.91 25.25 -54.82
N ARG A 299 39.87 25.02 -56.14
CA ARG A 299 41.04 25.14 -57.01
C ARG A 299 41.54 26.57 -57.09
N GLU A 300 40.65 27.55 -57.29
CA GLU A 300 40.99 28.97 -57.29
C GLU A 300 41.65 29.39 -55.97
N LYS A 301 41.13 28.92 -54.83
CA LYS A 301 41.77 29.11 -53.52
C LYS A 301 43.17 28.49 -53.41
N ALA A 302 43.43 27.38 -54.11
CA ALA A 302 44.74 26.72 -54.11
C ALA A 302 45.75 27.39 -55.07
N PHE A 303 45.28 28.14 -56.07
CA PHE A 303 46.13 28.91 -56.99
C PHE A 303 46.45 30.33 -56.50
N VAL A 304 45.75 30.82 -55.49
CA VAL A 304 46.18 31.99 -54.73
C VAL A 304 47.31 31.54 -53.79
N ALA A 305 48.51 32.08 -53.99
CA ALA A 305 49.64 31.81 -53.11
C ALA A 305 49.25 32.13 -51.66
N PRO A 306 49.46 31.20 -50.72
CA PRO A 306 49.27 31.48 -49.30
C PRO A 306 50.10 32.70 -48.91
N GLU A 307 49.52 33.64 -48.16
CA GLU A 307 50.23 34.80 -47.64
C GLU A 307 51.38 34.32 -46.73
N GLU A 308 52.63 34.47 -47.18
CA GLU A 308 53.82 34.04 -46.44
C GLU A 308 54.09 34.94 -45.23
N LEU A 309 53.63 34.53 -44.05
CA LEU A 309 54.04 35.12 -42.77
C LEU A 309 55.40 34.57 -42.35
N GLU A 310 56.47 34.91 -43.08
CA GLU A 310 57.85 34.54 -42.73
C GLU A 310 58.32 35.08 -41.36
N GLU A 311 57.61 36.05 -40.78
CA GLU A 311 57.94 36.63 -39.48
C GLU A 311 57.38 35.81 -38.28
N ALA A 312 56.31 35.03 -38.48
CA ALA A 312 55.61 34.36 -37.39
C ALA A 312 56.30 33.06 -36.92
N GLU A 313 57.02 32.36 -37.80
CA GLU A 313 57.76 31.14 -37.45
C GLU A 313 59.14 31.44 -36.84
N LYS A 314 59.84 32.48 -37.32
CA LYS A 314 61.13 32.92 -36.74
C LYS A 314 60.96 33.37 -35.28
N ALA A 315 59.89 34.08 -34.96
CA ALA A 315 59.57 34.52 -33.60
C ALA A 315 59.26 33.35 -32.63
N LYS A 316 58.68 32.25 -33.12
CA LYS A 316 58.40 31.05 -32.30
C LYS A 316 59.66 30.22 -32.04
N LYS A 317 60.57 30.11 -33.01
CA LYS A 317 61.87 29.43 -32.83
C LYS A 317 62.79 30.16 -31.85
N GLU A 318 62.92 31.49 -31.98
CA GLU A 318 63.73 32.29 -31.03
C GLU A 318 63.19 32.25 -29.59
N LYS A 319 61.86 32.27 -29.39
CA LYS A 319 61.26 32.16 -28.05
C LYS A 319 61.52 30.78 -27.42
N LYS A 320 61.60 29.72 -28.23
CA LYS A 320 61.86 28.35 -27.75
C LYS A 320 63.33 28.19 -27.33
N GLU A 321 64.28 28.68 -28.13
CA GLU A 321 65.72 28.67 -27.80
C GLU A 321 66.06 29.55 -26.58
N LYS A 322 65.47 30.76 -26.46
CA LYS A 322 65.69 31.62 -25.27
C LYS A 322 65.16 30.97 -23.99
N LYS A 323 64.07 30.20 -24.06
CA LYS A 323 63.48 29.51 -22.90
C LYS A 323 64.35 28.31 -22.47
N GLU A 324 64.95 27.60 -23.43
CA GLU A 324 65.83 26.45 -23.18
C GLU A 324 67.20 26.87 -22.64
N LYS A 325 67.80 27.95 -23.18
CA LYS A 325 69.03 28.56 -22.62
C LYS A 325 68.83 29.09 -21.20
N LYS A 326 67.68 29.70 -20.89
CA LYS A 326 67.37 30.20 -19.54
C LYS A 326 67.16 29.07 -18.53
N LYS A 327 66.66 27.91 -18.98
CA LYS A 327 66.51 26.71 -18.14
C LYS A 327 67.86 26.06 -17.82
N ARG A 328 68.73 25.89 -18.84
CA ARG A 328 70.10 25.37 -18.65
C ARG A 328 70.99 26.29 -17.81
N LYS A 329 70.80 27.61 -17.88
CA LYS A 329 71.54 28.57 -17.03
C LYS A 329 71.12 28.53 -15.56
N ARG A 330 69.83 28.30 -15.28
CA ARG A 330 69.32 28.08 -13.91
C ARG A 330 69.74 26.73 -13.32
N GLU A 331 69.79 25.68 -14.14
CA GLU A 331 70.25 24.35 -13.72
C GLU A 331 71.76 24.33 -13.45
N SER A 332 72.56 25.12 -14.18
CA SER A 332 74.00 25.27 -13.91
C SER A 332 74.31 26.16 -12.70
N GLU A 333 73.60 27.30 -12.53
CA GLU A 333 73.74 28.14 -11.31
C GLU A 333 73.28 27.39 -10.04
N ALA A 334 72.26 26.53 -10.12
CA ALA A 334 71.84 25.68 -9.00
C ALA A 334 72.84 24.56 -8.68
N ALA A 335 73.49 23.98 -9.70
CA ALA A 335 74.51 22.94 -9.51
C ALA A 335 75.84 23.50 -8.95
N GLU A 336 76.21 24.74 -9.32
CA GLU A 336 77.38 25.42 -8.73
C GLU A 336 77.13 25.84 -7.27
N LEU A 337 75.91 26.28 -6.92
CA LEU A 337 75.55 26.60 -5.53
C LEU A 337 75.48 25.37 -4.61
N GLU A 338 75.05 24.20 -5.11
CA GLU A 338 75.08 22.96 -4.32
C GLU A 338 76.51 22.39 -4.18
N ALA A 339 77.38 22.57 -5.18
CA ALA A 339 78.78 22.13 -5.10
C ALA A 339 79.63 22.97 -4.12
N ASP A 340 79.35 24.27 -3.98
CA ASP A 340 80.02 25.15 -3.00
C ASP A 340 79.51 24.94 -1.55
N ALA A 341 78.25 24.54 -1.37
CA ALA A 341 77.69 24.19 -0.05
C ALA A 341 78.27 22.87 0.52
N ASP A 342 78.47 21.85 -0.32
CA ASP A 342 79.03 20.55 0.08
C ASP A 342 80.54 20.62 0.39
N ALA A 343 81.26 21.58 -0.23
CA ALA A 343 82.68 21.86 0.03
C ALA A 343 82.93 22.62 1.34
N ALA A 344 81.96 23.43 1.80
CA ALA A 344 82.03 24.15 3.08
C ALA A 344 81.75 23.23 4.30
N ASP A 345 80.77 22.32 4.20
CA ASP A 345 80.41 21.39 5.30
C ASP A 345 81.50 20.30 5.54
N ARG A 346 82.27 19.94 4.50
CA ARG A 346 83.44 19.05 4.63
C ARG A 346 84.67 19.71 5.26
N LYS A 347 84.81 21.04 5.21
CA LYS A 347 85.90 21.79 5.89
C LYS A 347 85.60 22.07 7.36
N GLU A 348 84.33 22.17 7.75
CA GLU A 348 83.95 22.40 9.16
C GLU A 348 84.02 21.10 10.01
N LYS A 349 83.66 19.94 9.43
CA LYS A 349 83.81 18.61 10.06
C LYS A 349 85.29 18.18 10.25
N LYS A 350 86.23 18.75 9.50
CA LYS A 350 87.68 18.48 9.63
C LYS A 350 88.39 19.39 10.65
N LYS A 351 87.80 20.55 11.01
CA LYS A 351 88.30 21.44 12.08
C LYS A 351 87.83 21.01 13.48
N LYS A 352 86.62 20.42 13.63
CA LYS A 352 86.13 19.88 14.91
C LYS A 352 86.76 18.54 15.35
N LYS A 353 87.43 17.82 14.44
CA LYS A 353 88.13 16.55 14.73
C LYS A 353 89.62 16.71 15.08
N LYS A 354 90.16 17.94 15.01
CA LYS A 354 91.57 18.27 15.31
C LYS A 354 91.76 19.04 16.63
N SER A 355 90.68 19.34 17.35
CA SER A 355 90.66 19.93 18.70
C SER A 355 90.25 18.94 19.80
N LYS A 356 90.14 17.63 19.49
CA LYS A 356 89.76 16.57 20.44
C LYS A 356 90.77 15.40 20.48
N SER A 357 92.00 15.64 20.04
CA SER A 357 93.12 14.69 20.09
C SER A 357 94.43 15.41 20.47
N LYS A 358 94.28 16.43 21.33
CA LYS A 358 95.37 17.19 21.97
C LYS A 358 95.12 17.22 23.47
N GLU A 359 94.87 16.03 24.01
CA GLU A 359 94.84 15.63 25.41
C GLU A 359 94.98 14.10 25.34
N GLU A 360 95.92 13.53 26.09
CA GLU A 360 96.24 12.08 26.16
C GLU A 360 97.18 11.50 25.07
N THR A 361 98.43 11.97 25.07
CA THR A 361 99.60 11.07 25.16
C THR A 361 100.68 11.78 25.99
N SER A 362 100.55 11.72 27.32
CA SER A 362 101.63 11.88 28.29
C SER A 362 101.29 10.99 29.48
N ASP A 363 101.84 9.78 29.50
CA ASP A 363 102.65 9.29 30.63
C ASP A 363 102.90 7.77 30.58
N GLY A 364 104.14 7.44 30.91
CA GLY A 364 104.77 6.13 30.99
C GLY A 364 106.21 6.28 30.47
N GLU A 365 107.29 6.32 31.26
CA GLU A 365 107.53 5.99 32.67
C GLU A 365 108.78 6.78 33.14
N ALA A 366 108.79 7.25 34.40
CA ALA A 366 109.96 7.36 35.32
C ALA A 366 109.54 8.04 36.64
#